data_AF-A0AAV8VC32-F1
#
_entry.id   AF-A0AAV8VC32-F1
#
_cell.length_a   1.000
_cell.length_b   1.000
_cell.length_c   1.000
_cell.angle_alpha   90.00
_cell.angle_beta   90.00
_cell.angle_gamma   90.00
#
_symmetry.space_group_name_H-M   'P 1'
#
loop_
_entity.id
_entity.type
_entity.pdbx_description
1 polymer ?
#
loop_
_entity_poly.entity_id
_entity_poly.type
_entity_poly.pdbx_seq_one_letter_code
_entity_poly.pdbx_strand_id
1 'polypeptide(L)'
;MKLSLVRYALRVAIENRGGGLNQRQFGFRKGRSTLGALEMLLAEVKRVTGPGSQKWCAIVLFDVKNAGPRQAKSKALAGVVSSILLYAAPIWKDAVRVATNKGRLASAQTKATLRVISAYRTVSNEAAQVLAGIAPIHLMVGERARLYGRQHVDEGIKKMERAVTEDMWQEEWAGCHKGAWTRRLIADLRPFIRRKHGQLEYYSTQFLTGHGSFKTYLRRIGKAESELCERCGETDTPEHVLFYCERWAARKERMSREIGEELRVDNIMELACASERAWTVIIGGVTDIMKMKEEELRRYAD
;
A
#
# COMPACT_ATOMS: atom_id res chain seq x y z
N MET A 1 13.74 15.06 17.49
CA MET A 1 12.58 15.06 18.42
C MET A 1 12.16 13.61 18.68
N LYS A 2 12.30 13.11 19.92
CA LYS A 2 12.12 11.67 20.25
C LYS A 2 10.64 11.27 20.08
N LEU A 3 10.36 10.20 19.32
CA LEU A 3 9.01 9.61 19.16
C LEU A 3 8.26 9.38 20.49
N SER A 4 9.00 9.18 21.58
CA SER A 4 8.45 9.06 22.94
C SER A 4 7.68 10.30 23.39
N LEU A 5 8.14 11.51 23.04
CA LEU A 5 7.51 12.77 23.46
C LEU A 5 6.19 13.01 22.72
N VAL A 6 6.15 12.75 21.41
CA VAL A 6 4.92 12.87 20.60
C VAL A 6 3.89 11.82 21.02
N ARG A 7 4.32 10.57 21.25
CA ARG A 7 3.44 9.50 21.73
C ARG A 7 2.90 9.79 23.13
N TYR A 8 3.72 10.40 23.99
CA TYR A 8 3.31 10.81 25.33
C TYR A 8 2.31 11.96 25.28
N ALA A 9 2.61 13.04 24.53
CA ALA A 9 1.73 14.20 24.40
C ALA A 9 0.36 13.83 23.78
N LEU A 10 0.34 13.00 22.75
CA LEU A 10 -0.91 12.51 22.14
C LEU A 10 -1.71 11.64 23.09
N ARG A 11 -1.04 10.79 23.89
CA ARG A 11 -1.72 9.96 24.90
C ARG A 11 -2.38 10.83 25.97
N VAL A 12 -1.63 11.79 26.51
CA VAL A 12 -2.12 12.76 27.51
C VAL A 12 -3.29 13.57 26.95
N ALA A 13 -3.22 14.01 25.69
CA ALA A 13 -4.30 14.77 25.06
C ALA A 13 -5.58 13.94 24.86
N ILE A 14 -5.46 12.68 24.44
CA ILE A 14 -6.60 11.76 24.24
C ILE A 14 -7.22 11.36 25.60
N GLU A 15 -6.38 11.08 26.59
CA GLU A 15 -6.83 10.66 27.92
C GLU A 15 -7.44 11.82 28.73
N ASN A 16 -6.93 13.05 28.59
CA ASN A 16 -7.33 14.17 29.44
C ASN A 16 -8.22 15.23 28.77
N ARG A 17 -8.24 15.37 27.43
CA ARG A 17 -9.00 16.43 26.73
C ARG A 17 -10.14 15.94 25.84
N GLY A 18 -10.18 14.65 25.49
CA GLY A 18 -11.13 14.08 24.51
C GLY A 18 -12.23 13.19 25.09
N GLY A 19 -12.59 13.33 26.37
CA GLY A 19 -13.53 12.42 27.05
C GLY A 19 -12.97 11.02 27.35
N GLY A 20 -11.71 10.77 27.05
CA GLY A 20 -11.00 9.51 27.32
C GLY A 20 -11.32 8.38 26.33
N LEU A 21 -10.50 7.33 26.36
CA LEU A 21 -10.75 6.10 25.59
C LEU A 21 -11.77 5.23 26.32
N ASN A 22 -12.76 4.70 25.59
CA ASN A 22 -13.80 3.83 26.15
C ASN A 22 -13.19 2.65 26.92
N GLN A 23 -13.80 2.25 28.05
CA GLN A 23 -13.31 1.16 28.88
C GLN A 23 -13.29 -0.20 28.17
N ARG A 24 -14.11 -0.37 27.11
CA ARG A 24 -14.19 -1.56 26.26
C ARG A 24 -13.22 -1.53 25.07
N GLN A 25 -12.35 -0.51 24.97
CA GLN A 25 -11.30 -0.44 23.95
C GLN A 25 -10.00 -1.04 24.48
N PHE A 26 -9.53 -2.13 23.87
CA PHE A 26 -8.35 -2.88 24.34
C PHE A 26 -7.14 -2.79 23.40
N GLY A 27 -7.35 -2.51 22.11
CA GLY A 27 -6.27 -2.42 21.13
C GLY A 27 -5.33 -1.24 21.40
N PHE A 28 -4.01 -1.47 21.29
CA PHE A 28 -2.96 -0.45 21.33
C PHE A 28 -2.86 0.42 22.60
N ARG A 29 -3.39 -0.07 23.74
CA ARG A 29 -3.33 0.62 25.04
C ARG A 29 -2.36 -0.03 26.01
N LYS A 30 -1.67 0.77 26.84
CA LYS A 30 -0.76 0.24 27.87
C LYS A 30 -1.59 -0.45 28.95
N GLY A 31 -1.21 -1.68 29.33
CA GLY A 31 -1.90 -2.46 30.37
C GLY A 31 -3.25 -3.05 29.95
N ARG A 32 -3.63 -2.98 28.67
CA ARG A 32 -4.81 -3.64 28.10
C ARG A 32 -4.34 -4.62 27.03
N SER A 33 -4.99 -5.76 26.93
CA SER A 33 -4.61 -6.84 26.00
C SER A 33 -5.85 -7.41 25.31
N THR A 34 -5.62 -8.16 24.23
CA THR A 34 -6.66 -8.97 23.58
C THR A 34 -7.27 -9.98 24.55
N LEU A 35 -6.46 -10.52 25.47
CA LEU A 35 -6.94 -11.42 26.52
C LEU A 35 -7.99 -10.71 27.41
N GLY A 36 -7.69 -9.50 27.88
CA GLY A 36 -8.64 -8.72 28.69
C GLY A 36 -9.92 -8.36 27.94
N ALA A 37 -9.85 -8.22 26.60
CA ALA A 37 -11.04 -8.03 25.77
C ALA A 37 -11.92 -9.28 25.73
N LEU A 38 -11.30 -10.45 25.58
CA LEU A 38 -11.98 -11.75 25.59
C LEU A 38 -12.59 -12.05 26.96
N GLU A 39 -11.87 -11.78 28.05
CA GLU A 39 -12.38 -11.94 29.41
C GLU A 39 -13.64 -11.10 29.64
N MET A 40 -13.62 -9.82 29.21
CA MET A 40 -14.77 -8.93 29.30
C MET A 40 -15.96 -9.42 28.47
N LEU A 41 -15.71 -9.92 27.25
CA LEU A 41 -16.75 -10.49 26.39
C LEU A 41 -17.37 -11.74 27.04
N LEU A 42 -16.54 -12.66 27.53
CA LEU A 42 -16.99 -13.90 28.17
C LEU A 42 -17.77 -13.62 29.45
N ALA A 43 -17.37 -12.62 30.24
CA ALA A 43 -18.12 -12.19 31.41
C ALA A 43 -19.53 -11.68 31.03
N GLU A 44 -19.62 -10.91 29.95
CA GLU A 44 -20.91 -10.40 29.46
C GLU A 44 -21.80 -11.53 28.91
N VAL A 45 -21.23 -12.48 28.17
CA VAL A 45 -21.96 -13.66 27.70
C VAL A 45 -22.50 -14.45 28.89
N LYS A 46 -21.65 -14.78 29.89
CA LYS A 46 -22.08 -15.51 31.10
C LYS A 46 -23.17 -14.78 31.87
N ARG A 47 -23.13 -13.45 31.93
CA ARG A 47 -24.15 -12.62 32.57
C ARG A 47 -25.51 -12.75 31.88
N VAL A 48 -25.51 -12.90 30.55
CA VAL A 48 -26.74 -12.99 29.74
C VAL A 48 -27.26 -14.42 29.64
N THR A 49 -26.37 -15.42 29.60
CA THR A 49 -26.68 -16.85 29.37
C THR A 49 -26.59 -17.72 30.62
N GLY A 50 -26.85 -17.16 31.80
CA GLY A 50 -26.74 -17.89 33.07
C GLY A 50 -27.76 -19.03 33.22
N PRO A 51 -27.57 -19.96 34.18
CA PRO A 51 -28.50 -21.07 34.42
C PRO A 51 -29.92 -20.55 34.67
N GLY A 52 -30.88 -21.00 33.85
CA GLY A 52 -32.29 -20.55 33.91
C GLY A 52 -32.65 -19.38 32.99
N SER A 53 -31.71 -18.81 32.23
CA SER A 53 -32.03 -17.75 31.27
C SER A 53 -32.62 -18.30 29.96
N GLN A 54 -33.80 -17.83 29.54
CA GLN A 54 -34.36 -18.07 28.20
C GLN A 54 -33.96 -16.97 27.19
N LYS A 55 -32.86 -16.25 27.44
CA LYS A 55 -32.44 -15.10 26.63
C LYS A 55 -31.43 -15.52 25.58
N TRP A 56 -31.70 -15.18 24.34
CA TRP A 56 -30.74 -15.34 23.24
C TRP A 56 -29.63 -14.29 23.36
N CYS A 57 -28.38 -14.70 23.19
CA CYS A 57 -27.21 -13.82 23.12
C CYS A 57 -26.66 -13.85 21.70
N ALA A 58 -26.59 -12.69 21.04
CA ALA A 58 -25.99 -12.54 19.72
C ALA A 58 -24.69 -11.73 19.84
N ILE A 59 -23.62 -12.22 19.22
CA ILE A 59 -22.36 -11.47 19.09
C ILE A 59 -22.31 -10.89 17.68
N VAL A 60 -22.26 -9.57 17.59
CA VAL A 60 -22.05 -8.86 16.32
C VAL A 60 -20.58 -8.52 16.19
N LEU A 61 -19.91 -9.15 15.21
CA LEU A 61 -18.53 -8.88 14.88
C LEU A 61 -18.50 -7.98 13.63
N PHE A 62 -17.80 -6.86 13.71
CA PHE A 62 -17.53 -6.00 12.56
C PHE A 62 -16.03 -5.81 12.40
N ASP A 63 -15.54 -6.01 11.19
CA ASP A 63 -14.19 -5.59 10.78
C ASP A 63 -14.32 -4.43 9.81
N VAL A 64 -13.54 -3.37 10.04
CA VAL A 64 -13.53 -2.23 9.14
C VAL A 64 -12.49 -2.51 8.06
N LYS A 65 -12.93 -2.85 6.84
CA LYS A 65 -12.03 -2.99 5.68
C LYS A 65 -11.22 -1.70 5.54
N ASN A 66 -9.89 -1.82 5.56
CA ASN A 66 -8.96 -0.69 5.55
C ASN A 66 -9.02 0.23 6.80
N ALA A 67 -9.25 -0.32 8.00
CA ALA A 67 -9.12 0.40 9.29
C ALA A 67 -7.69 0.95 9.59
N GLY A 68 -6.84 1.05 8.58
CA GLY A 68 -5.49 1.56 8.66
C GLY A 68 -5.39 3.06 8.39
N PRO A 69 -4.25 3.66 8.71
CA PRO A 69 -3.98 5.03 8.33
C PRO A 69 -4.06 5.21 6.80
N ARG A 70 -4.71 6.29 6.34
CA ARG A 70 -4.59 6.76 4.94
C ARG A 70 -3.11 6.85 4.54
N GLN A 71 -2.82 6.72 3.24
CA GLN A 71 -1.45 6.62 2.70
C GLN A 71 -0.45 7.60 3.35
N ALA A 72 -0.83 8.86 3.54
CA ALA A 72 0.02 9.88 4.19
C ALA A 72 0.51 9.47 5.60
N LYS A 73 -0.39 8.97 6.46
CA LYS A 73 -0.06 8.52 7.81
C LYS A 73 0.80 7.25 7.77
N SER A 74 0.49 6.32 6.88
CA SER A 74 1.30 5.10 6.67
C SER A 74 2.69 5.44 6.15
N LYS A 75 2.84 6.45 5.30
CA LYS A 75 4.12 6.93 4.76
C LYS A 75 4.99 7.56 5.87
N ALA A 76 4.38 8.31 6.78
CA ALA A 76 5.09 8.81 7.97
C ALA A 76 5.63 7.66 8.84
N LEU A 77 4.83 6.62 9.08
CA LEU A 77 5.29 5.42 9.81
C LEU A 77 6.40 4.67 9.06
N ALA A 78 6.30 4.55 7.73
CA ALA A 78 7.35 3.94 6.91
C ALA A 78 8.67 4.73 6.98
N GLY A 79 8.61 6.06 7.13
CA GLY A 79 9.77 6.90 7.40
C GLY A 79 10.43 6.59 8.75
N VAL A 80 9.64 6.31 9.80
CA VAL A 80 10.15 5.85 11.10
C VAL A 80 10.83 4.49 10.97
N VAL A 81 10.19 3.53 10.30
CA VAL A 81 10.77 2.21 10.02
C VAL A 81 12.10 2.36 9.28
N SER A 82 12.14 3.18 8.24
CA SER A 82 13.37 3.42 7.47
C SER A 82 14.47 4.04 8.33
N SER A 83 14.12 4.96 9.24
CA SER A 83 15.08 5.57 10.16
C SER A 83 15.68 4.57 11.14
N ILE A 84 14.88 3.61 11.63
CA ILE A 84 15.35 2.52 12.49
C ILE A 84 16.25 1.57 11.70
N LEU A 85 15.80 1.14 10.51
CA LEU A 85 16.56 0.22 9.66
C LEU A 85 17.90 0.80 9.18
N LEU A 86 17.99 2.12 9.02
CA LEU A 86 19.19 2.82 8.55
C LEU A 86 20.06 3.35 9.69
N TYR A 87 19.74 3.02 10.95
CA TYR A 87 20.54 3.46 12.07
C TYR A 87 21.98 2.94 11.94
N ALA A 88 22.96 3.86 12.04
CA ALA A 88 24.37 3.57 11.85
C ALA A 88 24.72 2.88 10.50
N ALA A 89 23.89 3.04 9.46
CA ALA A 89 24.10 2.47 8.13
C ALA A 89 25.53 2.60 7.56
N PRO A 90 26.25 3.74 7.74
CA PRO A 90 27.64 3.85 7.26
C PRO A 90 28.60 2.81 7.84
N ILE A 91 28.36 2.35 9.09
CA ILE A 91 29.23 1.39 9.79
C ILE A 91 29.07 -0.02 9.22
N TRP A 92 27.85 -0.44 8.94
CA TRP A 92 27.54 -1.79 8.49
C TRP A 92 27.19 -1.86 6.99
N LYS A 93 27.46 -0.82 6.20
CA LYS A 93 27.08 -0.72 4.78
C LYS A 93 27.50 -1.94 3.95
N ASP A 94 28.64 -2.56 4.26
CA ASP A 94 29.13 -3.71 3.50
C ASP A 94 28.37 -5.00 3.81
N ALA A 95 27.64 -5.05 4.94
CA ALA A 95 26.77 -6.18 5.28
C ALA A 95 25.61 -6.35 4.29
N VAL A 96 25.17 -5.30 3.58
CA VAL A 96 24.11 -5.40 2.56
C VAL A 96 24.59 -5.92 1.21
N ARG A 97 25.90 -6.12 1.04
CA ARG A 97 26.46 -6.85 -0.12
C ARG A 97 26.09 -8.33 -0.08
N VAL A 98 25.84 -8.86 1.12
CA VAL A 98 25.37 -10.24 1.30
C VAL A 98 23.87 -10.31 0.96
N ALA A 99 23.53 -11.13 -0.04
CA ALA A 99 22.16 -11.25 -0.56
C ALA A 99 21.12 -11.57 0.52
N THR A 100 21.46 -12.45 1.48
CA THR A 100 20.58 -12.80 2.61
C THR A 100 20.25 -11.60 3.49
N ASN A 101 21.23 -10.75 3.79
CA ASN A 101 21.02 -9.55 4.60
C ASN A 101 20.21 -8.51 3.85
N LYS A 102 20.53 -8.28 2.56
CA LYS A 102 19.73 -7.43 1.66
C LYS A 102 18.27 -7.89 1.63
N GLY A 103 18.03 -9.19 1.48
CA GLY A 103 16.70 -9.78 1.48
C GLY A 103 15.93 -9.59 2.79
N ARG A 104 16.57 -9.79 3.94
CA ARG A 104 15.95 -9.58 5.27
C ARG A 104 15.54 -8.12 5.48
N LEU A 105 16.41 -7.18 5.13
CA LEU A 105 16.12 -5.74 5.22
C LEU A 105 14.99 -5.33 4.26
N ALA A 106 15.03 -5.80 3.02
CA ALA A 106 13.99 -5.54 2.03
C ALA A 106 12.63 -6.08 2.51
N SER A 107 12.60 -7.27 3.12
CA SER A 107 11.39 -7.86 3.67
C SER A 107 10.82 -7.04 4.84
N ALA A 108 11.69 -6.52 5.72
CA ALA A 108 11.28 -5.63 6.82
C ALA A 108 10.71 -4.30 6.30
N GLN A 109 11.37 -3.68 5.32
CA GLN A 109 10.86 -2.47 4.65
C GLN A 109 9.52 -2.74 3.94
N THR A 110 9.39 -3.90 3.29
CA THR A 110 8.20 -4.24 2.50
C THR A 110 6.93 -4.30 3.35
N LYS A 111 7.02 -4.75 4.60
CA LYS A 111 5.87 -4.70 5.52
C LYS A 111 5.32 -3.28 5.71
N ALA A 112 6.18 -2.27 5.68
CA ALA A 112 5.78 -0.88 5.74
C ALA A 112 5.24 -0.38 4.39
N THR A 113 5.92 -0.68 3.27
CA THR A 113 5.50 -0.22 1.94
C THR A 113 4.13 -0.79 1.54
N LEU A 114 3.87 -2.07 1.81
CA LEU A 114 2.56 -2.69 1.58
C LEU A 114 1.43 -1.97 2.31
N ARG A 115 1.69 -1.46 3.53
CA ARG A 115 0.72 -0.68 4.31
C ARG A 115 0.56 0.74 3.78
N VAL A 116 1.60 1.33 3.19
CA VAL A 116 1.52 2.64 2.52
C VAL A 116 0.54 2.58 1.36
N ILE A 117 0.58 1.50 0.57
CA ILE A 117 -0.22 1.39 -0.66
C ILE A 117 -1.49 0.54 -0.49
N SER A 118 -1.77 0.02 0.70
CA SER A 118 -2.89 -0.92 0.94
C SER A 118 -2.86 -2.15 0.01
N ALA A 119 -1.66 -2.68 -0.25
CA ALA A 119 -1.44 -3.83 -1.13
C ALA A 119 -1.67 -5.18 -0.44
N TYR A 120 -1.92 -6.19 -1.27
CA TYR A 120 -1.90 -7.60 -0.87
C TYR A 120 -0.49 -8.03 -0.43
N ARG A 121 -0.42 -8.95 0.54
CA ARG A 121 0.86 -9.47 1.07
C ARG A 121 1.74 -10.19 0.05
N THR A 122 1.17 -10.58 -1.10
CA THR A 122 1.85 -11.32 -2.18
C THR A 122 2.43 -10.40 -3.26
N VAL A 123 2.20 -9.09 -3.17
CA VAL A 123 2.82 -8.12 -4.08
C VAL A 123 4.33 -8.17 -3.90
N SER A 124 5.05 -8.22 -5.02
CA SER A 124 6.52 -8.23 -5.03
C SER A 124 7.10 -7.00 -4.34
N ASN A 125 8.22 -7.17 -3.63
CA ASN A 125 8.89 -6.09 -2.90
C ASN A 125 9.18 -4.88 -3.81
N GLU A 126 9.62 -5.16 -5.04
CA GLU A 126 10.04 -4.18 -6.04
C GLU A 126 8.86 -3.29 -6.46
N ALA A 127 7.73 -3.89 -6.87
CA ALA A 127 6.49 -3.15 -7.14
C ALA A 127 5.99 -2.38 -5.90
N ALA A 128 6.06 -2.96 -4.70
CA ALA A 128 5.60 -2.30 -3.48
C ALA A 128 6.44 -1.05 -3.13
N GLN A 129 7.75 -1.10 -3.34
CA GLN A 129 8.67 0.04 -3.17
C GLN A 129 8.34 1.17 -4.15
N VAL A 130 8.16 0.84 -5.43
CA VAL A 130 7.80 1.81 -6.49
C VAL A 130 6.48 2.50 -6.17
N LEU A 131 5.43 1.72 -5.90
CA LEU A 131 4.10 2.25 -5.62
C LEU A 131 4.04 3.07 -4.33
N ALA A 132 4.85 2.72 -3.32
CA ALA A 132 4.97 3.50 -2.10
C ALA A 132 5.78 4.79 -2.28
N GLY A 133 6.55 4.90 -3.37
CA GLY A 133 7.53 5.97 -3.58
C GLY A 133 8.60 5.96 -2.49
N ILE A 134 9.08 4.77 -2.11
CA ILE A 134 10.11 4.56 -1.10
C ILE A 134 11.22 3.74 -1.74
N ALA A 135 12.40 4.36 -1.88
CA ALA A 135 13.56 3.71 -2.48
C ALA A 135 13.93 2.40 -1.75
N PRO A 136 14.46 1.40 -2.46
CA PRO A 136 14.95 0.18 -1.84
C PRO A 136 15.95 0.45 -0.72
N ILE A 137 15.76 -0.22 0.41
CA ILE A 137 16.51 0.07 1.64
C ILE A 137 18.04 -0.03 1.45
N HIS A 138 18.53 -0.94 0.60
CA HIS A 138 19.96 -1.09 0.34
C HIS A 138 20.55 0.09 -0.44
N LEU A 139 19.77 0.72 -1.34
CA LEU A 139 20.18 1.95 -2.00
C LEU A 139 20.19 3.12 -1.01
N MET A 140 19.22 3.17 -0.10
CA MET A 140 19.20 4.15 1.00
C MET A 140 20.40 3.99 1.95
N VAL A 141 20.88 2.76 2.20
CA VAL A 141 22.12 2.51 2.95
C VAL A 141 23.31 3.13 2.24
N GLY A 142 23.42 2.93 0.92
CA GLY A 142 24.45 3.55 0.09
C GLY A 142 24.42 5.08 0.16
N GLU A 143 23.23 5.68 0.02
CA GLU A 143 23.01 7.12 0.17
C GLU A 143 23.52 7.64 1.53
N ARG A 144 23.16 6.96 2.62
CA ARG A 144 23.58 7.34 3.98
C ARG A 144 25.09 7.24 4.15
N ALA A 145 25.71 6.21 3.59
CA ALA A 145 27.17 6.05 3.64
C ALA A 145 27.90 7.14 2.84
N ARG A 146 27.40 7.49 1.64
CA ARG A 146 27.96 8.59 0.84
C ARG A 146 27.84 9.94 1.56
N LEU A 147 26.69 10.22 2.16
CA LEU A 147 26.47 11.44 2.96
C LEU A 147 27.38 11.50 4.20
N TYR A 148 27.57 10.37 4.90
CA TYR A 148 28.40 10.33 6.10
C TYR A 148 29.89 10.59 5.82
N GLY A 149 30.38 10.22 4.63
CA GLY A 149 31.77 10.45 4.23
C GLY A 149 32.09 11.90 3.83
N ARG A 150 31.10 12.80 3.80
CA ARG A 150 31.30 14.20 3.40
C ARG A 150 31.62 15.08 4.60
N GLN A 151 32.56 16.02 4.42
CA GLN A 151 32.91 17.01 5.45
C GLN A 151 31.78 18.01 5.73
N HIS A 152 31.03 18.38 4.69
CA HIS A 152 29.87 19.27 4.77
C HIS A 152 28.67 18.64 4.08
N VAL A 153 27.47 18.81 4.67
CA VAL A 153 26.22 18.32 4.11
C VAL A 153 25.16 19.41 4.21
N ASP A 154 24.82 19.99 3.06
CA ASP A 154 23.70 20.91 2.88
C ASP A 154 22.53 20.24 2.14
N GLU A 155 21.45 20.99 1.91
CA GLU A 155 20.29 20.52 1.16
C GLU A 155 20.57 20.26 -0.33
N GLY A 156 21.52 20.96 -0.94
CA GLY A 156 21.94 20.72 -2.32
C GLY A 156 22.61 19.35 -2.46
N ILE A 157 23.53 19.03 -1.56
CA ILE A 157 24.21 17.74 -1.47
C ILE A 157 23.20 16.61 -1.22
N LYS A 158 22.24 16.79 -0.29
CA LYS A 158 21.21 15.78 -0.05
C LYS A 158 20.35 15.51 -1.29
N LYS A 159 19.99 16.55 -2.05
CA LYS A 159 19.23 16.41 -3.31
C LYS A 159 20.04 15.69 -4.38
N MET A 160 21.32 16.03 -4.53
CA MET A 160 22.22 15.36 -5.46
C MET A 160 22.38 13.87 -5.10
N GLU A 161 22.65 13.54 -3.84
CA GLU A 161 22.79 12.15 -3.38
C GLU A 161 21.48 11.36 -3.52
N ARG A 162 20.34 12.02 -3.32
CA ARG A 162 19.01 11.46 -3.60
C ARG A 162 18.84 11.17 -5.09
N ALA A 163 19.25 12.07 -5.98
CA ALA A 163 19.19 11.86 -7.42
C ALA A 163 20.02 10.64 -7.84
N VAL A 164 21.25 10.50 -7.32
CA VAL A 164 22.07 9.30 -7.53
C VAL A 164 21.36 8.02 -7.07
N THR A 165 20.72 8.05 -5.90
CA THR A 165 19.91 6.91 -5.42
C THR A 165 18.73 6.60 -6.35
N GLU A 166 18.07 7.61 -6.89
CA GLU A 166 16.96 7.45 -7.83
C GLU A 166 17.43 6.88 -9.18
N ASP A 167 18.62 7.28 -9.66
CA ASP A 167 19.22 6.75 -10.88
C ASP A 167 19.54 5.26 -10.73
N MET A 168 20.20 4.87 -9.63
CA MET A 168 20.45 3.46 -9.31
C MET A 168 19.15 2.66 -9.16
N TRP A 169 18.11 3.29 -8.60
CA TRP A 169 16.81 2.64 -8.45
C TRP A 169 16.13 2.43 -9.80
N GLN A 170 16.22 3.39 -10.71
CA GLN A 170 15.71 3.27 -12.07
C GLN A 170 16.38 2.12 -12.83
N GLU A 171 17.70 1.94 -12.68
CA GLU A 171 18.44 0.83 -13.27
C GLU A 171 17.99 -0.52 -12.70
N GLU A 172 17.90 -0.66 -11.37
CA GLU A 172 17.40 -1.89 -10.73
C GLU A 172 15.96 -2.20 -11.15
N TRP A 173 15.13 -1.17 -11.31
CA TRP A 173 13.75 -1.32 -11.75
C TRP A 173 13.64 -1.78 -13.20
N ALA A 174 14.42 -1.16 -14.10
CA ALA A 174 14.49 -1.54 -15.50
C ALA A 174 14.95 -3.00 -15.67
N GLY A 175 15.85 -3.50 -14.82
CA GLY A 175 16.31 -4.90 -14.83
C GLY A 175 15.39 -5.91 -14.12
N CYS A 176 14.32 -5.48 -13.43
CA CYS A 176 13.55 -6.38 -12.59
C CYS A 176 12.51 -7.21 -13.37
N HIS A 177 12.54 -8.54 -13.22
CA HIS A 177 11.50 -9.42 -13.79
C HIS A 177 10.23 -9.51 -12.92
N LYS A 178 10.32 -9.15 -11.63
CA LYS A 178 9.17 -9.14 -10.71
C LYS A 178 8.38 -7.84 -10.87
N GLY A 179 7.06 -7.91 -10.76
CA GLY A 179 6.21 -6.74 -10.93
C GLY A 179 6.17 -6.23 -12.38
N ALA A 180 6.36 -7.11 -13.37
CA ALA A 180 6.40 -6.78 -14.80
C ALA A 180 5.22 -5.90 -15.24
N TRP A 181 4.01 -6.17 -14.74
CA TRP A 181 2.82 -5.34 -14.98
C TRP A 181 3.00 -3.90 -14.46
N THR A 182 3.40 -3.74 -13.20
CA THR A 182 3.66 -2.42 -12.60
C THR A 182 4.75 -1.68 -13.35
N ARG A 183 5.78 -2.38 -13.85
CA ARG A 183 6.87 -1.81 -14.64
C ARG A 183 6.43 -1.34 -16.01
N ARG A 184 5.53 -2.07 -16.67
CA ARG A 184 4.95 -1.63 -17.95
C ARG A 184 4.20 -0.31 -17.78
N LEU A 185 3.43 -0.19 -16.70
CA LEU A 185 2.70 1.04 -16.38
C LEU A 185 3.63 2.18 -15.94
N ILE A 186 4.67 1.88 -15.16
CA ILE A 186 5.58 2.88 -14.58
C ILE A 186 7.00 2.53 -15.01
N ALA A 187 7.35 2.84 -16.26
CA ALA A 187 8.68 2.56 -16.79
C ALA A 187 9.72 3.53 -16.20
N ASP A 188 9.44 4.84 -16.24
CA ASP A 188 10.22 5.86 -15.52
C ASP A 188 9.63 6.12 -14.14
N LEU A 189 10.46 5.94 -13.11
CA LEU A 189 10.09 6.14 -11.72
C LEU A 189 9.89 7.61 -11.39
N ARG A 190 10.63 8.53 -12.01
CA ARG A 190 10.74 9.92 -11.52
C ARG A 190 9.42 10.68 -11.57
N PRO A 191 8.62 10.66 -12.66
CA PRO A 191 7.31 11.31 -12.68
C PRO A 191 6.40 10.78 -11.58
N PHE A 192 6.44 9.46 -11.36
CA PHE A 192 5.66 8.82 -10.32
C PHE A 192 6.16 9.24 -8.93
N ILE A 193 7.39 8.94 -8.54
CA ILE A 193 7.84 9.12 -7.14
C ILE A 193 7.97 10.59 -6.71
N ARG A 194 8.18 11.53 -7.66
CA ARG A 194 8.34 12.97 -7.38
C ARG A 194 7.03 13.76 -7.39
N ARG A 195 5.92 13.17 -7.83
CA ARG A 195 4.60 13.83 -7.82
C ARG A 195 4.23 14.26 -6.39
N LYS A 196 3.58 15.42 -6.29
CA LYS A 196 3.09 16.00 -5.02
C LYS A 196 1.61 15.78 -4.77
N HIS A 197 0.92 15.21 -5.75
CA HIS A 197 -0.52 14.96 -5.73
C HIS A 197 -0.78 13.45 -5.89
N GLY A 198 -2.04 13.06 -5.71
CA GLY A 198 -2.49 11.73 -6.05
C GLY A 198 -2.03 10.64 -5.08
N GLN A 199 -2.98 10.18 -4.26
CA GLN A 199 -2.76 9.05 -3.36
C GLN A 199 -3.20 7.74 -4.00
N LEU A 200 -2.55 6.66 -3.59
CA LEU A 200 -2.99 5.31 -3.90
C LEU A 200 -3.92 4.80 -2.80
N GLU A 201 -5.00 4.18 -3.24
CA GLU A 201 -5.94 3.45 -2.41
C GLU A 201 -5.95 1.96 -2.77
N TYR A 202 -6.70 1.19 -2.00
CA TYR A 202 -6.81 -0.27 -2.16
C TYR A 202 -7.14 -0.71 -3.61
N TYR A 203 -8.11 -0.07 -4.26
CA TYR A 203 -8.55 -0.43 -5.61
C TYR A 203 -7.58 -0.01 -6.71
N SER A 204 -7.04 1.21 -6.63
CA SER A 204 -5.97 1.63 -7.55
C SER A 204 -4.73 0.75 -7.41
N THR A 205 -4.38 0.33 -6.19
CA THR A 205 -3.25 -0.56 -5.94
C THR A 205 -3.49 -1.96 -6.51
N GLN A 206 -4.72 -2.49 -6.43
CA GLN A 206 -5.07 -3.74 -7.10
C GLN A 206 -4.74 -3.67 -8.59
N PHE A 207 -5.23 -2.64 -9.28
CA PHE A 207 -4.94 -2.42 -10.69
C PHE A 207 -3.43 -2.35 -10.96
N LEU A 208 -2.71 -1.47 -10.26
CA LEU A 208 -1.28 -1.25 -10.51
C LEU A 208 -0.40 -2.47 -10.21
N THR A 209 -0.87 -3.39 -9.38
CA THR A 209 -0.13 -4.62 -9.02
C THR A 209 -0.64 -5.86 -9.75
N GLY A 210 -1.72 -5.74 -10.52
CA GLY A 210 -2.44 -6.87 -11.11
C GLY A 210 -2.94 -7.90 -10.09
N HIS A 211 -3.28 -7.43 -8.89
CA HIS A 211 -3.89 -8.23 -7.84
C HIS A 211 -5.37 -7.88 -7.71
N GLY A 212 -6.15 -8.72 -7.02
CA GLY A 212 -7.53 -8.40 -6.67
C GLY A 212 -8.56 -9.14 -7.50
N SER A 213 -9.54 -8.44 -8.06
CA SER A 213 -10.68 -9.04 -8.78
C SER A 213 -10.35 -9.60 -10.18
N PHE A 214 -9.09 -9.66 -10.60
CA PHE A 214 -8.71 -10.24 -11.89
C PHE A 214 -8.69 -11.78 -11.82
N LYS A 215 -9.39 -12.48 -12.71
CA LYS A 215 -9.44 -13.95 -12.68
C LYS A 215 -8.09 -14.62 -12.92
N THR A 216 -7.20 -13.99 -13.68
CA THR A 216 -5.78 -14.41 -13.76
C THR A 216 -5.10 -14.45 -12.39
N TYR A 217 -5.35 -13.44 -11.54
CA TYR A 217 -4.87 -13.43 -10.16
C TYR A 217 -5.61 -14.43 -9.29
N LEU A 218 -6.95 -14.47 -9.36
CA LEU A 218 -7.77 -15.34 -8.52
C LEU A 218 -7.46 -16.82 -8.76
N ARG A 219 -7.29 -17.25 -10.01
CA ARG A 219 -6.90 -18.63 -10.34
C ARG A 219 -5.51 -18.97 -9.81
N ARG A 220 -4.54 -18.06 -9.96
CA ARG A 220 -3.19 -18.22 -9.40
C ARG A 220 -3.18 -18.47 -7.88
N ILE A 221 -4.17 -17.93 -7.15
CA ILE A 221 -4.31 -18.13 -5.69
C ILE A 221 -5.37 -19.18 -5.32
N GLY A 222 -5.87 -19.96 -6.28
CA GLY A 222 -6.84 -21.03 -6.05
C GLY A 222 -8.25 -20.55 -5.68
N LYS A 223 -8.65 -19.35 -6.10
CA LYS A 223 -9.97 -18.75 -5.83
C LYS A 223 -10.88 -18.68 -7.05
N ALA A 224 -10.42 -19.12 -8.21
CA ALA A 224 -11.22 -19.22 -9.42
C ALA A 224 -10.73 -20.41 -10.26
N GLU A 225 -11.63 -21.07 -10.99
CA GLU A 225 -11.29 -22.21 -11.83
C GLU A 225 -10.74 -21.78 -13.21
N SER A 226 -11.21 -20.63 -13.70
CA SER A 226 -10.89 -20.08 -15.02
C SER A 226 -10.30 -18.67 -14.92
N GLU A 227 -9.47 -18.31 -15.91
CA GLU A 227 -8.89 -16.96 -16.07
C GLU A 227 -9.72 -16.06 -16.99
N LEU A 228 -10.79 -16.58 -17.59
CA LEU A 228 -11.51 -15.91 -18.66
C LEU A 228 -12.56 -14.93 -18.12
N CYS A 229 -12.63 -13.76 -18.74
CA CYS A 229 -13.62 -12.73 -18.49
C CYS A 229 -15.01 -13.26 -18.87
N GLU A 230 -15.95 -13.21 -17.93
CA GLU A 230 -17.30 -13.77 -18.10
C GLU A 230 -18.13 -13.07 -19.18
N ARG A 231 -17.71 -11.87 -19.59
CA ARG A 231 -18.47 -11.06 -20.54
C ARG A 231 -18.03 -11.27 -21.99
N CYS A 232 -16.74 -11.44 -22.24
CA CYS A 232 -16.18 -11.51 -23.59
C CYS A 232 -15.28 -12.71 -23.85
N GLY A 233 -15.04 -13.58 -22.86
CA GLY A 233 -14.23 -14.81 -23.04
C GLY A 233 -12.72 -14.60 -23.08
N GLU A 234 -12.22 -13.37 -23.18
CA GLU A 234 -10.79 -13.05 -23.15
C GLU A 234 -10.14 -13.25 -21.77
N THR A 235 -8.82 -13.38 -21.72
CA THR A 235 -8.08 -13.50 -20.46
C THR A 235 -8.24 -12.25 -19.59
N ASP A 236 -8.79 -12.40 -18.37
CA ASP A 236 -9.12 -11.32 -17.44
C ASP A 236 -7.87 -10.82 -16.71
N THR A 237 -7.04 -10.09 -17.45
CA THR A 237 -5.89 -9.34 -16.95
C THR A 237 -6.30 -7.90 -16.59
N PRO A 238 -5.48 -7.17 -15.81
CA PRO A 238 -5.69 -5.74 -15.60
C PRO A 238 -5.68 -4.94 -16.90
N GLU A 239 -4.83 -5.34 -17.85
CA GLU A 239 -4.76 -4.74 -19.18
C GLU A 239 -6.07 -4.93 -19.94
N HIS A 240 -6.57 -6.16 -19.97
CA HIS A 240 -7.86 -6.47 -20.58
C HIS A 240 -8.97 -5.63 -19.96
N VAL A 241 -9.11 -5.65 -18.64
CA VAL A 241 -10.16 -4.92 -17.94
C VAL A 241 -10.14 -3.42 -18.30
N LEU A 242 -8.97 -2.78 -18.30
CA LEU A 242 -8.90 -1.34 -18.46
C LEU A 242 -8.79 -0.86 -19.92
N PHE A 243 -8.28 -1.66 -20.84
CA PHE A 243 -8.02 -1.20 -22.22
C PHE A 243 -8.89 -1.90 -23.25
N TYR A 244 -9.16 -3.20 -23.10
CA TYR A 244 -9.82 -3.98 -24.17
C TYR A 244 -11.28 -4.36 -23.87
N CYS A 245 -11.63 -4.58 -22.61
CA CYS A 245 -12.94 -5.11 -22.23
C CYS A 245 -14.08 -4.13 -22.58
N GLU A 246 -15.03 -4.61 -23.38
CA GLU A 246 -16.21 -3.84 -23.81
C GLU A 246 -17.13 -3.47 -22.64
N ARG A 247 -17.15 -4.31 -21.59
CA ARG A 247 -17.91 -4.07 -20.35
C ARG A 247 -17.64 -2.68 -19.76
N TRP A 248 -16.41 -2.19 -19.91
CA TRP A 248 -15.95 -0.93 -19.32
C TRP A 248 -15.79 0.20 -20.34
N ALA A 249 -16.17 0.00 -21.61
CA ALA A 249 -16.01 0.95 -22.72
C ALA A 249 -16.47 2.37 -22.37
N ALA A 250 -17.71 2.54 -21.89
CA ALA A 250 -18.26 3.85 -21.55
C ALA A 250 -17.46 4.62 -20.48
N ARG A 251 -16.79 3.91 -19.56
CA ARG A 251 -15.92 4.53 -18.53
C ARG A 251 -14.55 4.89 -19.12
N LYS A 252 -13.98 4.02 -19.94
CA LYS A 252 -12.73 4.27 -20.67
C LYS A 252 -12.83 5.50 -21.58
N GLU A 253 -13.91 5.58 -22.34
CA GLU A 253 -14.21 6.71 -23.22
C GLU A 253 -14.40 8.01 -22.45
N ARG A 254 -15.10 7.96 -21.31
CA ARG A 254 -15.26 9.12 -20.43
C ARG A 254 -13.92 9.64 -19.93
N MET A 255 -13.07 8.76 -19.39
CA MET A 255 -11.74 9.15 -18.92
C MET A 255 -10.92 9.73 -20.08
N SER A 256 -10.90 9.09 -21.25
CA SER A 256 -10.14 9.58 -22.41
C SER A 256 -10.63 10.95 -22.89
N ARG A 257 -11.95 11.16 -22.94
CA ARG A 257 -12.56 12.45 -23.30
C ARG A 257 -12.19 13.56 -22.31
N GLU A 258 -12.23 13.27 -21.01
CA GLU A 258 -11.91 14.25 -19.98
C GLU A 258 -10.42 14.61 -19.93
N ILE A 259 -9.55 13.65 -20.25
CA ILE A 259 -8.10 13.88 -20.39
C ILE A 259 -7.79 14.61 -21.70
N GLY A 260 -8.55 14.37 -22.76
CA GLY A 260 -8.30 14.90 -24.11
C GLY A 260 -7.34 14.03 -24.92
N GLU A 261 -7.04 12.82 -24.46
CA GLU A 261 -6.16 11.86 -25.13
C GLU A 261 -6.69 10.43 -24.88
N GLU A 262 -6.49 9.55 -25.86
CA GLU A 262 -6.77 8.12 -25.71
C GLU A 262 -5.86 7.49 -24.63
N LEU A 263 -6.49 6.82 -23.66
CA LEU A 263 -5.77 6.07 -22.63
C LEU A 263 -5.30 4.71 -23.16
N ARG A 264 -3.99 4.53 -23.17
CA ARG A 264 -3.30 3.29 -23.52
C ARG A 264 -2.48 2.80 -22.33
N VAL A 265 -2.17 1.51 -22.34
CA VAL A 265 -1.37 0.88 -21.27
C VAL A 265 -0.02 1.58 -21.06
N ASP A 266 0.59 2.08 -22.14
CA ASP A 266 1.93 2.65 -22.09
C ASP A 266 1.96 4.17 -21.77
N ASN A 267 0.82 4.89 -21.85
CA ASN A 267 0.75 6.33 -21.51
C ASN A 267 -0.05 6.63 -20.23
N ILE A 268 -0.85 5.70 -19.73
CA ILE A 268 -1.85 5.99 -18.68
C ILE A 268 -1.24 6.60 -17.41
N MET A 269 -0.09 6.10 -16.95
CA MET A 269 0.53 6.61 -15.73
C MET A 269 1.33 7.87 -15.95
N GLU A 270 1.90 8.06 -17.14
CA GLU A 270 2.52 9.32 -17.53
C GLU A 270 1.49 10.44 -17.49
N LEU A 271 0.34 10.22 -18.17
CA LEU A 271 -0.80 11.13 -18.16
C LEU A 271 -1.33 11.36 -16.75
N ALA A 272 -1.50 10.30 -15.95
CA ALA A 272 -1.98 10.42 -14.57
C ALA A 272 -1.02 11.26 -13.71
N CYS A 273 0.30 11.14 -13.90
CA CYS A 273 1.28 11.88 -13.10
C CYS A 273 1.46 13.34 -13.56
N ALA A 274 0.98 13.71 -14.76
CA ALA A 274 1.16 15.05 -15.32
C ALA A 274 0.43 16.14 -14.53
N SER A 275 -0.71 15.82 -13.90
CA SER A 275 -1.47 16.78 -13.08
C SER A 275 -2.39 16.12 -12.07
N GLU A 276 -2.76 16.84 -11.01
CA GLU A 276 -3.74 16.36 -10.03
C GLU A 276 -5.12 16.09 -10.64
N ARG A 277 -5.52 16.90 -11.64
CA ARG A 277 -6.75 16.67 -12.41
C ARG A 277 -6.68 15.33 -13.15
N ALA A 278 -5.62 15.11 -13.91
CA ALA A 278 -5.45 13.88 -14.68
C ALA A 278 -5.37 12.64 -13.77
N TRP A 279 -4.65 12.74 -12.64
CA TRP A 279 -4.63 11.69 -11.63
C TRP A 279 -6.04 11.35 -11.14
N THR A 280 -6.83 12.37 -10.80
CA THR A 280 -8.19 12.18 -10.26
C THR A 280 -9.10 11.51 -11.28
N VAL A 281 -9.06 11.95 -12.54
CA VAL A 281 -9.85 11.34 -13.62
C VAL A 281 -9.45 9.90 -13.87
N ILE A 282 -8.15 9.65 -14.07
CA ILE A 282 -7.64 8.33 -14.45
C ILE A 282 -7.72 7.35 -13.28
N ILE A 283 -7.09 7.67 -12.14
CA ILE A 283 -7.03 6.76 -10.99
C ILE A 283 -8.40 6.64 -10.30
N GLY A 284 -9.22 7.70 -10.34
CA GLY A 284 -10.62 7.64 -9.91
C GLY A 284 -11.44 6.70 -10.77
N GLY A 285 -11.40 6.85 -12.09
CA GLY A 285 -12.14 5.97 -13.00
C GLY A 285 -11.67 4.51 -12.96
N VAL A 286 -10.36 4.27 -12.83
CA VAL A 286 -9.80 2.93 -12.54
C VAL A 286 -10.37 2.37 -11.24
N THR A 287 -10.40 3.18 -10.19
CA THR A 287 -10.92 2.78 -8.88
C THR A 287 -12.41 2.41 -8.98
N ASP A 288 -13.21 3.14 -9.75
CA ASP A 288 -14.63 2.85 -9.93
C ASP A 288 -14.86 1.56 -10.72
N ILE A 289 -14.09 1.33 -11.79
CA ILE A 289 -14.11 0.05 -12.52
C ILE A 289 -13.79 -1.11 -11.57
N MET A 290 -12.72 -0.98 -10.78
CA MET A 290 -12.29 -2.03 -9.85
C MET A 290 -13.30 -2.31 -8.74
N LYS A 291 -13.94 -1.27 -8.19
CA LYS A 291 -15.03 -1.41 -7.21
C LYS A 291 -16.19 -2.21 -7.79
N MET A 292 -16.70 -1.80 -8.95
CA MET A 292 -17.84 -2.46 -9.60
C MET A 292 -17.52 -3.91 -9.94
N LYS A 293 -16.32 -4.16 -10.49
CA LYS A 293 -15.87 -5.53 -10.79
C LYS A 293 -15.80 -6.40 -9.54
N GLU A 294 -15.28 -5.88 -8.42
CA GLU A 294 -15.23 -6.63 -7.15
C GLU A 294 -16.64 -6.89 -6.59
N GLU A 295 -17.55 -5.92 -6.69
CA GLU A 295 -18.95 -6.08 -6.26
C GLU A 295 -19.70 -7.13 -7.09
N GLU A 296 -19.50 -7.14 -8.41
CA GLU A 296 -20.08 -8.13 -9.30
C GLU A 296 -19.61 -9.54 -8.95
N LEU A 297 -18.30 -9.74 -8.76
CA LEU A 297 -17.77 -11.05 -8.35
C LEU A 297 -18.35 -11.55 -7.02
N ARG A 298 -18.68 -10.65 -6.09
CA ARG A 298 -19.32 -11.04 -4.82
C ARG A 298 -20.75 -11.52 -5.05
N ARG A 299 -21.51 -10.88 -5.94
CA ARG A 299 -22.90 -11.28 -6.25
C ARG A 299 -23.00 -12.64 -6.93
N TYR A 300 -21.97 -13.06 -7.67
CA TYR A 300 -21.93 -14.37 -8.34
C TYR A 300 -21.30 -15.48 -7.49
N ALA A 301 -20.82 -15.16 -6.29
CA ALA A 301 -20.24 -16.13 -5.36
C ALA A 301 -21.23 -16.62 -4.29
N ASP A 302 -22.41 -15.99 -4.20
CA ASP A 302 -23.57 -16.40 -3.41
C ASP A 302 -24.58 -17.15 -4.30
#